data_AF-A0A3A5AT58-F1
#
_entry.id   AF-A0A3A5AT58-F1
#
_cell.length_a   1.000
_cell.length_b   1.000
_cell.length_c   1.000
_cell.angle_alpha   90.00
_cell.angle_beta   90.00
_cell.angle_gamma   90.00
#
_symmetry.space_group_name_H-M   'P 1'
#
loop_
_entity.id
_entity.type
_entity.pdbx_description
1 polymer ?
#
loop_
_entity_poly.entity_id
_entity_poly.type
_entity_poly.pdbx_seq_one_letter_code
_entity_poly.pdbx_strand_id
1 'polypeptide(L)' 'MDDWCDQRDWVNDGNRIYRCSKCRKRLHPREMWEEGYFKGWQLPPHKKKGHKIRAAKLRQHKIRKS' A
#
# COMPACT_ATOMS: atom_id res chain seq x y z
N MET A 1 -2.21 1.36 -17.15
CA MET A 1 -0.76 1.57 -17.16
C MET A 1 -0.49 2.50 -15.98
N ASP A 2 -0.47 2.04 -14.73
CA ASP A 2 0.44 1.06 -14.13
C ASP A 2 -0.29 0.25 -13.03
N ASP A 3 -0.28 -1.10 -13.11
CA ASP A 3 -1.03 -1.99 -12.20
C ASP A 3 -0.37 -2.11 -10.81
N TRP A 4 0.68 -1.34 -10.51
CA TRP A 4 1.38 -1.36 -9.23
C TRP A 4 1.28 -0.04 -8.46
N CYS A 5 1.14 -0.14 -7.15
CA CYS A 5 1.15 0.99 -6.22
C CYS A 5 2.59 1.15 -5.73
N ASP A 6 3.21 2.26 -6.12
CA ASP A 6 4.62 2.57 -5.87
C ASP A 6 4.90 3.07 -4.45
N GLN A 7 4.01 2.75 -3.51
CA GLN A 7 4.19 3.13 -2.11
C GLN A 7 5.34 2.30 -1.53
N ARG A 8 6.45 2.97 -1.20
CA ARG A 8 7.66 2.40 -0.60
C ARG A 8 8.00 3.12 0.71
N ASP A 9 7.00 3.26 1.58
CA ASP A 9 7.21 3.93 2.86
C ASP A 9 8.12 3.09 3.76
N TRP A 10 9.01 3.78 4.46
CA TRP A 10 9.76 3.23 5.57
C TRP A 10 8.86 3.18 6.81
N VAL A 11 8.99 2.12 7.58
CA VAL A 11 8.22 1.91 8.81
C VAL A 11 9.12 1.43 9.93
N ASN A 12 8.67 1.64 11.16
CA ASN A 12 9.48 1.40 12.35
C ASN A 12 9.45 -0.07 12.82
N ASP A 13 8.43 -0.84 12.43
CA ASP A 13 8.17 -2.18 12.96
C ASP A 13 7.92 -3.16 11.80
N GLY A 14 8.70 -4.24 11.73
CA GLY A 14 8.57 -5.29 10.72
C GLY A 14 7.46 -6.31 10.98
N ASN A 15 7.04 -6.46 12.24
CA ASN A 15 6.07 -7.45 12.68
C ASN A 15 4.63 -6.92 12.62
N ARG A 16 4.47 -5.60 12.48
CA ARG A 16 3.15 -4.97 12.37
C ARG A 16 2.61 -5.04 10.95
N ILE A 17 1.30 -5.30 10.84
CA ILE A 17 0.58 -5.20 9.57
C ILE A 17 0.25 -3.74 9.28
N TYR A 18 0.77 -3.21 8.17
CA TYR A 18 0.46 -1.86 7.68
C TYR A 18 -0.62 -1.90 6.61
N ARG A 19 -1.24 -0.75 6.35
CA ARG A 19 -2.23 -0.60 5.29
C ARG A 19 -1.79 0.49 4.33
N CYS A 20 -1.79 0.18 3.04
CA CYS A 20 -1.59 1.20 2.00
C CYS A 20 -2.62 2.33 2.17
N SER A 21 -2.19 3.59 2.18
CA SER A 21 -3.11 4.73 2.37
C SER A 21 -4.08 4.87 1.19
N LYS A 22 -3.61 4.52 -0.01
CA LYS A 22 -4.36 4.63 -1.27
C LYS A 22 -5.42 3.54 -1.41
N CYS A 23 -5.11 2.29 -1.03
CA CYS A 23 -6.02 1.15 -1.27
C CYS A 23 -6.38 0.30 -0.07
N ARG A 24 -5.79 0.59 1.09
CA ARG A 24 -5.96 -0.14 2.35
C ARG A 24 -5.58 -1.61 2.28
N LYS A 25 -4.84 -2.04 1.25
CA LYS A 25 -4.27 -3.38 1.19
C LYS A 25 -3.34 -3.57 2.38
N ARG A 26 -3.47 -4.73 3.03
CA ARG A 26 -2.57 -5.15 4.11
C ARG A 26 -1.20 -5.46 3.51
N LEU A 27 -0.17 -4.84 4.06
CA LEU A 27 1.22 -4.98 3.66
C LEU A 27 2.03 -5.39 4.88
N HIS A 28 2.88 -6.38 4.68
CA HIS A 28 3.91 -6.75 5.64
C HIS A 28 5.20 -6.06 5.18
N PRO A 29 5.85 -5.29 6.05
CA PRO A 29 7.13 -4.67 5.76
C PRO A 29 8.19 -5.74 5.47
N ARG A 30 9.20 -5.37 4.70
CA ARG A 30 10.37 -6.22 4.44
C ARG A 30 11.61 -5.56 5.02
N GLU A 31 12.51 -6.38 5.53
CA GLU A 31 13.83 -5.93 5.93
C GLU A 31 14.55 -5.37 4.72
N MET A 32 15.13 -4.19 4.89
CA MET A 32 16.01 -3.58 3.92
C MET A 32 17.40 -3.52 4.50
N TRP A 33 18.33 -4.08 3.74
CA TRP A 33 19.75 -4.10 4.05
C TRP A 33 20.48 -3.29 2.98
N GLU A 34 21.42 -2.46 3.38
CA GLU A 34 22.24 -1.64 2.49
C GLU A 34 23.70 -1.84 2.89
N GLU A 35 24.52 -2.31 1.95
CA GLU A 35 25.95 -2.60 2.17
C GLU A 35 26.23 -3.50 3.39
N GLY A 36 25.32 -4.44 3.68
CA GLY A 36 25.42 -5.36 4.82
C GLY A 36 24.88 -4.81 6.14
N TYR A 37 24.43 -3.55 6.19
CA TYR A 37 23.82 -2.94 7.36
C TYR A 37 22.30 -2.96 7.28
N PHE A 38 21.65 -3.28 8.42
CA PHE A 38 20.21 -3.18 8.53
C PHE A 38 19.78 -1.71 8.49
N LYS A 39 19.08 -1.33 7.42
CA LYS A 39 18.62 0.05 7.18
C LYS A 39 17.23 0.32 7.74
N GLY A 40 16.43 -0.73 7.92
CA GLY A 40 15.07 -0.64 8.47
C GLY A 40 14.06 -1.49 7.71
N TRP A 41 12.79 -1.18 7.91
CA TRP A 41 11.68 -1.89 7.29
C TRP A 41 11.03 -1.03 6.21
N GLN A 42 10.79 -1.59 5.03
CA GLN A 42 10.11 -0.89 3.93
C GLN A 42 8.87 -1.66 3.47
N LEU A 43 7.78 -0.93 3.23
CA LEU A 43 6.59 -1.51 2.61
C LEU A 43 6.87 -1.87 1.16
N PRO A 44 6.60 -3.12 0.73
CA PRO A 44 6.85 -3.53 -0.63
C PRO A 44 5.84 -2.89 -1.61
N PRO A 45 6.23 -2.67 -2.87
CA PRO A 45 5.29 -2.32 -3.91
C PRO A 45 4.24 -3.42 -4.06
N HIS A 46 3.00 -3.04 -4.42
CA HIS A 46 1.89 -3.99 -4.49
C HIS A 46 0.90 -3.68 -5.61
N LYS A 47 0.26 -4.71 -6.17
CA LYS A 47 -0.71 -4.52 -7.26
C LYS A 47 -1.92 -3.66 -6.85
N LYS A 48 -2.27 -2.70 -7.71
CA LYS A 48 -3.45 -1.83 -7.67
C LYS A 48 -4.77 -2.55 -7.95
N LYS A 49 -4.78 -3.86 -8.21
CA LYS A 49 -6.03 -4.63 -8.43
C LYS A 49 -7.11 -4.39 -7.33
N GLY A 50 -6.71 -4.07 -6.09
CA GLY A 50 -7.62 -3.64 -5.01
C GLY A 50 -8.13 -2.19 -5.05
N HIS A 51 -7.53 -1.30 -5.86
CA HIS A 51 -7.94 0.10 -6.02
C HIS A 51 -9.22 0.23 -6.85
N LYS A 52 -9.39 -0.60 -7.88
CA LYS A 52 -10.51 -0.52 -8.84
C LYS A 52 -11.88 -0.68 -8.17
N ILE A 53 -11.98 -1.47 -7.10
CA ILE A 53 -13.24 -1.65 -6.35
C ILE A 53 -13.65 -0.37 -5.61
N ARG A 54 -12.68 0.38 -5.05
CA ARG A 54 -13.00 1.56 -4.24
C ARG A 54 -13.32 2.78 -5.09
N ALA A 55 -12.62 2.99 -6.21
CA ALA A 55 -12.94 4.09 -7.13
C ALA A 55 -14.34 3.96 -7.75
N ALA A 56 -14.79 2.73 -8.03
CA ALA A 56 -16.16 2.47 -8.46
C ALA A 56 -17.18 2.74 -7.34
N LYS A 57 -16.93 2.23 -6.12
CA LYS A 57 -17.81 2.45 -4.95
C LYS A 57 -17.89 3.92 -4.53
N LEU A 58 -16.78 4.68 -4.61
CA LEU A 58 -16.76 6.11 -4.27
C LEU A 58 -17.58 6.94 -5.28
N ARG A 59 -17.52 6.58 -6.57
CA ARG A 59 -18.37 7.18 -7.61
C ARG A 59 -19.85 6.86 -7.37
N GLN A 60 -20.19 5.59 -7.09
CA GLN A 60 -21.57 5.20 -6.79
C GLN A 60 -22.14 5.92 -5.56
N HIS A 61 -21.35 6.14 -4.50
CA HIS A 61 -21.80 6.86 -3.31
C HIS A 61 -22.06 8.35 -3.58
N LYS A 62 -21.30 9.00 -4.47
CA LYS A 62 -21.58 10.39 -4.88
C LYS A 62 -22.86 10.49 -5.70
N ILE A 63 -23.11 9.54 -6.60
CA ILE A 63 -24.31 9.52 -7.46
C ILE A 63 -25.58 9.28 -6.62
N ARG A 64 -25.53 8.44 -5.58
CA ARG A 64 -26.72 8.12 -4.75
C ARG A 64 -27.13 9.20 -3.74
N LYS A 65 -26.41 10.32 -3.69
CA LYS A 65 -26.72 11.48 -2.81
C LYS A 65 -27.16 12.72 -3.60
N SER A 66 -27.28 12.62 -4.93
CA SER A 66 -27.91 13.64 -5.77
C SER A 66 -29.34 13.24 -6.10
#